data_AF-A0A935SLL2-F1
#
_entry.id   AF-A0A935SLL2-F1
#
_cell.length_a   1.000
_cell.length_b   1.000
_cell.length_c   1.000
_cell.angle_alpha   90.00
_cell.angle_beta   90.00
_cell.angle_gamma   90.00
#
_symmetry.space_group_name_H-M   'P 1'
#
loop_
_entity.id
_entity.type
_entity.pdbx_description
1 polymer ?
#
loop_
_entity_poly.entity_id
_entity_poly.type
_entity_poly.pdbx_seq_one_letter_code
_entity_poly.pdbx_strand_id
1 'polypeptide(L)'
;MFKTVLAQKRSDSGKVYSLHEPDVKCYTKGKEHKRFEFGSKASFLVTQSSGVIVGALNFTESLHDSKTLPAVLEQYERLMDKEAKNVF
;
A
#
# COMPACT_ATOMS: atom_id res chain seq x y z
N MET A 1 0.77 12.33 -18.88
CA MET A 1 1.63 11.17 -18.55
C MET A 1 3.02 11.26 -19.19
N PHE A 2 3.21 11.05 -20.50
CA PHE A 2 4.55 11.04 -21.11
C PHE A 2 5.37 12.33 -20.91
N LYS A 3 4.73 13.51 -21.05
CA LYS A 3 5.38 14.81 -20.75
C LYS A 3 5.84 14.91 -19.29
N THR A 4 5.03 14.40 -18.36
CA THR A 4 5.34 14.35 -16.93
C THR A 4 6.59 13.50 -16.70
N VAL A 5 6.63 12.30 -17.27
CA VAL A 5 7.77 11.38 -17.15
C VAL A 5 9.06 12.01 -17.67
N LEU A 6 9.01 12.67 -18.82
CA LEU A 6 10.17 13.35 -19.42
C LEU A 6 10.65 14.57 -18.60
N ALA A 7 9.75 15.23 -17.86
CA ALA A 7 10.07 16.42 -17.07
C ALA A 7 10.61 16.11 -15.65
N GLN A 8 10.48 14.85 -15.17
CA GLN A 8 10.90 14.46 -13.82
C GLN A 8 12.43 14.55 -13.63
N LYS A 9 12.88 15.18 -12.53
CA LYS A 9 14.29 15.32 -12.11
C LYS A 9 14.61 14.43 -10.92
N ARG A 10 15.85 13.97 -10.74
CA ARG A 10 16.25 12.98 -9.72
C ARG A 10 15.69 13.23 -8.29
N SER A 11 15.59 14.50 -7.86
CA SER A 11 15.12 14.91 -6.53
C SER A 11 13.60 15.04 -6.37
N ASP A 12 12.82 14.91 -7.44
CA ASP A 12 11.37 15.10 -7.36
C ASP A 12 10.68 13.97 -6.57
N SER A 13 9.61 14.31 -5.86
CA SER A 13 8.69 13.35 -5.25
C SER A 13 7.61 12.90 -6.25
N GLY A 14 6.84 11.87 -5.90
CA GLY A 14 5.66 11.47 -6.69
C GLY A 14 5.98 10.96 -8.10
N LYS A 15 7.15 10.34 -8.28
CA LYS A 15 7.62 9.88 -9.59
C LYS A 15 6.78 8.74 -10.15
N VAL A 16 6.60 8.78 -11.46
CA VAL A 16 6.11 7.67 -12.27
C VAL A 16 7.28 6.73 -12.57
N TYR A 17 7.20 5.50 -12.04
CA TYR A 17 8.23 4.46 -12.21
C TYR A 17 7.89 3.45 -13.31
N SER A 18 6.62 3.36 -13.72
CA SER A 18 6.17 2.49 -14.80
C SER A 18 5.18 3.24 -15.68
N LEU A 19 5.35 3.13 -17.01
CA LEU A 19 4.39 3.66 -17.99
C LEU A 19 3.14 2.79 -18.08
N HIS A 20 3.28 1.48 -17.81
CA HIS A 20 2.19 0.51 -17.83
C HIS A 20 1.37 0.56 -16.54
N GLU A 21 2.02 0.83 -15.41
CA GLU A 21 1.38 0.87 -14.08
C GLU A 21 1.80 2.16 -13.34
N PRO A 22 1.13 3.30 -13.63
CA PRO A 22 1.52 4.60 -13.10
C PRO A 22 1.41 4.71 -11.56
N ASP A 23 0.63 3.84 -10.93
CA ASP A 23 0.41 3.84 -9.48
C ASP A 23 1.53 3.15 -8.69
N VAL A 24 2.41 2.39 -9.36
CA VAL A 24 3.60 1.81 -8.72
C VAL A 24 4.44 2.89 -8.03
N LYS A 25 4.71 2.66 -6.76
CA LYS A 25 5.59 3.50 -5.94
C LYS A 25 6.91 2.81 -5.68
N CYS A 26 7.91 3.61 -5.33
CA CYS A 26 9.21 3.15 -4.88
C CYS A 26 9.27 3.27 -3.36
N TYR A 27 9.58 2.18 -2.67
CA TYR A 27 9.75 2.13 -1.23
C TYR A 27 11.18 1.79 -0.88
N THR A 28 11.74 2.48 0.12
CA THR A 28 13.06 2.15 0.63
C THR A 28 12.99 0.82 1.37
N LYS A 29 13.83 -0.11 0.95
CA LYS A 29 14.01 -1.39 1.60
C LYS A 29 15.22 -1.26 2.53
N GLY A 30 15.05 -1.59 3.81
CA GLY A 30 16.11 -1.54 4.82
C GLY A 30 17.22 -2.60 4.67
N LYS A 31 17.46 -3.10 3.45
CA LYS A 31 18.46 -4.12 3.13
C LYS A 31 19.58 -3.50 2.29
N GLU A 32 20.82 -3.75 2.68
CA GLU A 32 22.00 -3.17 2.02
C GLU A 32 22.11 -3.57 0.53
N HIS A 33 21.92 -4.86 0.23
CA HIS A 33 22.02 -5.41 -1.13
C HIS A 33 20.83 -5.07 -2.05
N LYS A 34 19.70 -4.60 -1.51
CA LYS A 34 18.53 -4.17 -2.28
C LYS A 34 17.86 -3.01 -1.56
N ARG A 35 18.21 -1.80 -1.97
CA ARG A 35 17.82 -0.55 -1.31
C ARG A 35 16.39 -0.12 -1.56
N PHE A 36 15.76 -0.61 -2.64
CA PHE A 36 14.43 -0.20 -3.05
C PHE A 36 13.59 -1.38 -3.53
N GLU A 37 12.28 -1.24 -3.39
CA GLU A 37 11.27 -2.08 -4.00
C GLU A 37 10.22 -1.23 -4.72
N PHE A 38 9.68 -1.77 -5.80
CA PHE A 38 8.70 -1.10 -6.64
C PHE A 38 7.41 -1.91 -6.61
N GLY A 39 6.29 -1.28 -6.30
CA GLY A 39 5.01 -1.95 -6.24
C GLY A 39 3.90 -1.06 -5.68
N SER A 40 2.80 -1.70 -5.33
CA SER A 40 1.71 -1.10 -4.57
C SER A 40 1.70 -1.66 -3.15
N LYS A 41 1.26 -0.85 -2.18
CA LYS A 41 1.14 -1.31 -0.80
C LYS A 41 -0.24 -1.91 -0.60
N ALA A 42 -0.32 -3.18 -0.22
CA ALA A 42 -1.59 -3.85 0.08
C ALA A 42 -1.63 -4.27 1.55
N SER A 43 -2.82 -4.24 2.14
CA SER A 43 -3.10 -4.75 3.48
C SER A 43 -4.20 -5.80 3.43
N PHE A 44 -4.05 -6.84 4.23
CA PHE A 44 -4.99 -7.95 4.32
C PHE A 44 -5.37 -8.17 5.78
N LEU A 45 -6.67 -8.31 6.04
CA LEU A 45 -7.17 -8.77 7.33
C LEU A 45 -7.46 -10.24 7.25
N VAL A 46 -6.90 -10.99 8.19
CA VAL A 46 -7.00 -12.43 8.25
C VAL A 46 -7.51 -12.82 9.62
N THR A 47 -8.54 -13.66 9.67
CA THR A 47 -9.03 -14.22 10.93
C THR A 47 -7.96 -15.12 11.54
N GLN A 48 -7.63 -14.90 12.81
CA GLN A 48 -6.56 -15.63 13.49
C GLN A 48 -6.79 -17.15 13.58
N SER A 49 -8.04 -17.59 13.73
CA SER A 49 -8.37 -19.01 13.94
C SER A 49 -8.49 -19.83 12.67
N SER A 50 -9.10 -19.27 11.61
CA SER A 50 -9.39 -20.00 10.36
C SER A 50 -8.52 -19.59 9.18
N GLY A 51 -7.75 -18.50 9.28
CA GLY A 51 -6.93 -17.99 8.17
C GLY A 51 -7.73 -17.38 7.02
N VAL A 52 -9.04 -17.16 7.19
CA VAL A 52 -9.91 -16.56 6.16
C VAL A 52 -9.60 -15.07 6.01
N ILE A 53 -9.44 -14.62 4.77
CA ILE A 53 -9.29 -13.21 4.44
C ILE A 53 -10.67 -12.54 4.55
N VAL A 54 -10.76 -11.52 5.40
CA VAL A 54 -12.00 -10.77 5.70
C VAL A 54 -11.90 -9.29 5.31
N GLY A 55 -10.74 -8.88 4.80
CA GLY A 55 -10.51 -7.54 4.26
C GLY A 55 -9.25 -7.55 3.39
N ALA A 56 -9.27 -6.75 2.33
CA ALA A 56 -8.16 -6.59 1.41
C ALA A 56 -8.22 -5.19 0.81
N LEU A 57 -7.22 -4.36 1.12
CA LEU A 57 -7.16 -2.97 0.65
C LEU A 57 -5.83 -2.71 -0.06
N ASN A 58 -5.90 -2.00 -1.18
CA ASN A 58 -4.73 -1.51 -1.90
C ASN A 58 -4.56 0.00 -1.66
N PHE A 59 -3.34 0.42 -1.34
CA PHE A 59 -2.95 1.80 -1.11
C PHE A 59 -2.05 2.24 -2.26
N THR A 60 -2.60 3.08 -3.14
CA THR A 60 -1.88 3.67 -4.28
C THR A 60 -1.12 4.94 -3.89
N GLU A 61 -1.35 5.47 -2.69
CA GLU A 61 -0.60 6.60 -2.14
C GLU A 61 0.67 6.14 -1.40
N SER A 62 1.64 7.05 -1.27
CA SER A 62 2.84 6.82 -0.47
C SER A 62 2.54 6.97 1.03
N LEU A 63 1.74 6.06 1.57
CA LEU A 63 1.39 5.99 2.99
C LEU A 63 2.42 5.17 3.77
N HIS A 64 2.73 5.61 4.98
CA HIS A 64 3.50 4.80 5.92
C HIS A 64 2.62 3.69 6.51
N ASP A 65 3.18 2.51 6.78
CA ASP A 65 2.43 1.33 7.23
C ASP A 65 1.59 1.60 8.47
N SER A 66 2.12 2.37 9.42
CA SER A 66 1.39 2.76 10.65
C SER A 66 0.13 3.60 10.40
N LYS A 67 -0.08 4.11 9.19
CA LYS A 67 -1.26 4.91 8.81
C LYS A 67 -2.31 4.09 8.05
N THR A 68 -2.04 2.83 7.74
CA THR A 68 -2.95 1.98 6.96
C THR A 68 -4.06 1.36 7.81
N LEU A 69 -3.82 1.17 9.11
CA LEU A 69 -4.72 0.45 10.00
C LEU A 69 -6.16 1.01 10.05
N PRO A 70 -6.39 2.33 10.18
CA PRO A 70 -7.75 2.86 10.27
C PRO A 70 -8.62 2.53 9.05
N ALA A 71 -8.09 2.72 7.84
CA ALA A 71 -8.80 2.44 6.59
C ALA A 71 -9.13 0.94 6.42
N VAL A 72 -8.26 0.08 6.95
CA VAL A 72 -8.43 -1.37 6.90
C VAL A 72 -9.53 -1.83 7.87
N LEU A 73 -9.62 -1.23 9.06
CA LEU A 73 -10.69 -1.50 10.02
C LEU A 73 -12.04 -0.98 9.55
N GLU A 74 -12.07 0.21 8.96
CA GLU A 74 -13.28 0.75 8.32
C GLU A 74 -13.79 -0.18 7.21
N GLN A 75 -12.88 -0.75 6.41
CA GLN A 75 -13.26 -1.74 5.41
C GLN A 75 -13.88 -2.98 6.05
N TYR A 76 -13.29 -3.51 7.13
CA TYR A 76 -13.82 -4.68 7.83
C TYR A 76 -15.21 -4.42 8.38
N GLU A 77 -15.42 -3.30 9.07
CA GLU A 77 -16.71 -2.91 9.62
C GLU A 77 -17.77 -2.81 8.54
N ARG A 78 -17.43 -2.18 7.41
CA ARG A 78 -18.32 -2.07 6.25
C ARG A 78 -18.66 -3.42 5.61
N LEU A 79 -17.71 -4.37 5.58
CA LEU A 79 -17.92 -5.68 4.95
C LEU A 79 -18.63 -6.69 5.86
N MET A 80 -18.39 -6.61 7.17
CA MET A 80 -18.87 -7.58 8.16
C MET A 80 -20.02 -7.08 9.01
N ASP A 81 -20.36 -5.79 8.91
CA ASP A 81 -21.36 -5.10 9.73
C ASP A 81 -21.10 -5.28 11.24
N LYS A 82 -19.81 -5.33 11.60
CA LYS A 82 -19.32 -5.63 12.95
C LYS A 82 -18.00 -4.92 13.22
N GLU A 83 -17.82 -4.47 14.46
CA GLU A 83 -16.55 -3.92 14.93
C GLU A 83 -15.50 -5.03 15.19
N ALA A 84 -14.24 -4.72 14.86
CA ALA A 84 -13.13 -5.63 15.14
C ALA A 84 -12.79 -5.60 16.63
N LYS A 85 -12.86 -6.76 17.30
CA LYS A 85 -12.64 -6.84 18.75
C LYS A 85 -11.17 -6.80 19.15
N ASN A 86 -10.35 -7.60 18.47
CA ASN A 86 -8.91 -7.72 18.73
C ASN A 86 -8.18 -7.62 17.41
N VAL A 87 -7.24 -6.70 17.32
CA VAL A 87 -6.45 -6.41 16.12
C VAL A 87 -4.98 -6.41 16.54
N PHE A 88 -4.15 -7.13 15.79
CA PHE A 88 -2.72 -7.36 16.09
C PHE A 88 -1.85 -6.90 14.93
#